data_AF-A0A815UGI6-F1
#
_entry.id   AF-A0A815UGI6-F1
#
_cell.length_a   1.000
_cell.length_b   1.000
_cell.length_c   1.000
_cell.angle_alpha   90.00
_cell.angle_beta   90.00
_cell.angle_gamma   90.00
#
_symmetry.space_group_name_H-M   'P 1'
#
loop_
_entity.id
_entity.type
_entity.pdbx_description
1 polymer ?
#
loop_
_entity_poly.entity_id
_entity_poly.type
_entity_poly.pdbx_seq_one_letter_code
_entity_poly.pdbx_strand_id
1 'polypeptide(L)'
;MDQWLNACVAIERVTTVIQGARFNKKESKRLAKKIPIILLILIICTSIHDPIYRRLSEEENENDNKKRIWCIVSYSSKLQIYNRVVNTFHFFAPFLINFISSIILIIKKSHRKARLYGNRYDRQTLWKQLREHQHLLIAPVVLFLLALPRLILSYLSKCMNSTRDSWLFLCGYFMSFIPPMITFLIFVLPSKFYRKEYQKSIRKYQNFIQRRFH
;
A
#
# COMPACT_ATOMS: atom_id res chain seq x y z
N MET A 1 -2.60 -3.01 5.53
CA MET A 1 -1.34 -3.68 5.92
C MET A 1 -0.25 -3.52 4.86
N ASP A 2 -0.52 -3.89 3.61
CA ASP A 2 0.48 -3.86 2.52
C ASP A 2 1.19 -2.51 2.34
N GLN A 3 0.45 -1.40 2.42
CA GLN A 3 1.01 -0.06 2.33
C GLN A 3 2.06 0.22 3.43
N TRP A 4 1.78 -0.21 4.67
CA TRP A 4 2.72 -0.09 5.79
C TRP A 4 3.95 -0.99 5.62
N LEU A 5 3.77 -2.22 5.14
CA LEU A 5 4.89 -3.11 4.83
C LEU A 5 5.78 -2.52 3.74
N ASN A 6 5.20 -1.96 2.68
CA ASN A 6 5.94 -1.26 1.64
C ASN A 6 6.70 -0.05 2.21
N ALA A 7 6.08 0.72 3.10
CA ALA A 7 6.74 1.83 3.80
C ALA A 7 7.94 1.35 4.65
N CYS A 8 7.79 0.25 5.39
CA CYS A 8 8.89 -0.35 6.16
C CYS A 8 10.03 -0.82 5.25
N VAL A 9 9.72 -1.45 4.11
CA VAL A 9 10.74 -1.85 3.12
C VAL A 9 11.45 -0.63 2.54
N ALA A 10 10.73 0.47 2.28
CA ALA A 10 11.32 1.72 1.82
C ALA A 10 12.29 2.32 2.85
N ILE A 11 11.90 2.34 4.14
CA ILE A 11 12.76 2.77 5.26
C ILE A 11 14.01 1.90 5.36
N GLU A 12 13.87 0.57 5.27
CA GLU A 12 15.00 -0.36 5.33
C GLU A 12 15.99 -0.06 4.18
N ARG A 13 15.50 0.10 2.95
CA ARG A 13 16.33 0.45 1.79
C ARG A 13 17.10 1.75 2.00
N VAL A 14 16.44 2.79 2.51
CA VAL A 14 17.07 4.07 2.81
C VAL A 14 18.13 3.91 3.89
N THR A 15 17.82 3.18 4.96
CA THR A 15 18.76 2.90 6.06
C THR A 15 20.00 2.16 5.56
N THR A 16 19.83 1.16 4.70
CA THR A 16 20.95 0.44 4.08
C THR A 16 21.83 1.37 3.25
N VAL A 17 21.24 2.28 2.47
CA VAL A 17 21.98 3.25 1.66
C VAL A 17 22.71 4.29 2.53
N ILE A 18 22.09 4.74 3.63
CA ILE A 18 22.68 5.74 4.55
C ILE A 18 23.84 5.14 5.35
N GLN A 19 23.64 3.95 5.92
CA GLN A 19 24.65 3.30 6.77
C GLN A 19 25.78 2.66 5.97
N GLY A 20 25.54 2.28 4.71
CA GLY A 20 26.55 1.71 3.82
C GLY A 20 27.24 0.50 4.46
N ALA A 21 28.56 0.57 4.63
CA ALA A 21 29.36 -0.52 5.21
C ALA A 21 29.05 -0.80 6.69
N ARG A 22 28.45 0.16 7.42
CA ARG A 22 28.07 0.00 8.84
C ARG A 22 26.71 -0.69 9.02
N PHE A 23 26.03 -1.05 7.93
CA PHE A 23 24.70 -1.66 8.01
C PHE A 23 24.73 -3.07 8.61
N ASN A 24 24.04 -3.26 9.74
CA ASN A 24 23.96 -4.55 10.41
C ASN A 24 22.80 -5.41 9.86
N LYS A 25 23.14 -6.31 8.94
CA LYS A 25 22.18 -7.24 8.32
C LYS A 25 21.50 -8.18 9.31
N LYS A 26 22.17 -8.55 10.42
CA LYS A 26 21.62 -9.48 11.42
C LYS A 26 20.48 -8.83 12.20
N GLU A 27 20.69 -7.58 12.61
CA GLU A 27 19.66 -6.78 13.28
C GLU A 27 18.51 -6.46 12.34
N SER A 28 18.78 -6.09 11.07
CA SER A 28 17.70 -5.85 10.09
C SER A 28 16.80 -7.07 9.90
N LYS A 29 17.38 -8.27 9.78
CA LYS A 29 16.61 -9.52 9.69
C LYS A 29 15.77 -9.79 10.94
N ARG A 30 16.29 -9.47 12.13
CA ARG A 30 15.55 -9.65 13.39
C ARG A 30 14.36 -8.69 13.45
N LEU A 31 14.54 -7.43 13.04
CA LEU A 31 13.47 -6.45 12.95
C LEU A 31 12.43 -6.83 11.89
N ALA A 32 12.85 -7.28 10.71
CA ALA A 32 11.95 -7.69 9.63
C ALA A 32 10.99 -8.83 10.04
N LYS A 33 11.37 -9.66 11.01
CA LYS A 33 10.48 -10.70 11.57
C LYS A 33 9.48 -10.14 12.59
N LYS A 34 9.83 -9.09 13.33
CA LYS A 34 8.99 -8.50 14.40
C LYS A 34 8.03 -7.43 13.86
N ILE A 35 8.46 -6.64 12.88
CA ILE A 35 7.69 -5.53 12.32
C ILE A 35 6.29 -5.93 11.83
N PRO A 36 6.10 -7.03 11.06
CA PRO A 36 4.77 -7.42 10.62
C PRO A 36 3.80 -7.72 11.77
N ILE A 37 4.30 -8.33 12.85
CA ILE A 37 3.50 -8.64 14.05
C ILE A 37 3.09 -7.34 14.75
N ILE A 38 4.04 -6.42 14.94
CA ILE A 38 3.77 -5.11 15.55
C ILE A 38 2.75 -4.32 14.71
N LEU A 39 2.93 -4.29 13.39
CA LEU A 39 2.01 -3.61 12.48
C LEU A 39 0.61 -4.24 12.50
N LEU A 40 0.51 -5.57 12.57
CA LEU A 40 -0.77 -6.26 12.69
C LEU A 40 -1.51 -5.81 13.96
N ILE A 41 -0.83 -5.82 15.11
CA ILE A 41 -1.41 -5.38 16.38
C ILE A 41 -1.86 -3.92 16.29
N LEU A 42 -1.02 -3.02 15.77
CA LEU A 42 -1.36 -1.61 15.61
C LEU A 42 -2.59 -1.40 14.73
N ILE A 43 -2.66 -2.08 13.58
CA ILE A 43 -3.80 -1.98 12.66
C ILE A 43 -5.08 -2.51 13.30
N ILE A 44 -5.00 -3.62 14.05
CA ILE A 44 -6.16 -4.14 14.79
C ILE A 44 -6.61 -3.11 15.81
N CYS A 45 -5.71 -2.60 16.65
CA CYS A 45 -6.04 -1.63 17.69
C CYS A 45 -6.68 -0.35 17.13
N THR A 46 -6.20 0.16 15.98
CA THR A 46 -6.76 1.36 15.36
C THR A 46 -8.05 1.11 14.59
N SER A 47 -8.35 -0.14 14.23
CA SER A 47 -9.52 -0.50 13.42
C SER A 47 -10.60 -1.27 14.20
N ILE A 48 -10.37 -1.55 15.49
CA ILE A 48 -11.25 -2.39 16.32
C ILE A 48 -12.65 -1.80 16.52
N HIS A 49 -12.80 -0.48 16.38
CA HIS A 49 -14.11 0.16 16.46
C HIS A 49 -15.02 -0.21 15.28
N ASP A 50 -14.49 -0.53 14.11
CA ASP A 50 -15.33 -0.86 12.96
C ASP A 50 -16.18 -2.12 13.18
N PRO A 51 -15.61 -3.30 13.56
CA PRO A 51 -16.42 -4.49 13.81
C PRO A 51 -17.36 -4.35 15.01
N ILE A 52 -17.01 -3.59 16.04
CA ILE A 52 -17.84 -3.43 17.25
C ILE A 52 -19.14 -2.67 16.96
N TYR A 53 -19.09 -1.67 16.07
CA TYR A 53 -20.23 -0.79 15.78
C TYR A 53 -20.94 -1.13 14.46
N ARG A 54 -20.52 -2.21 13.79
CA ARG A 54 -21.16 -2.73 12.60
C ARG A 54 -22.34 -3.61 13.00
N ARG A 55 -23.54 -3.24 12.56
CA ARG A 55 -24.78 -3.94 12.87
C ARG A 55 -25.51 -4.36 11.60
N LEU A 56 -26.29 -5.42 11.71
CA LEU A 56 -27.24 -5.83 10.69
C LEU A 56 -28.56 -5.10 11.00
N SER A 57 -29.06 -4.34 10.04
CA SER A 57 -30.34 -3.65 10.13
C SER A 57 -31.28 -4.25 9.09
N GLU A 58 -32.42 -4.75 9.56
CA GLU A 58 -33.47 -5.27 8.69
C GLU A 58 -34.36 -4.09 8.25
N GLU A 59 -34.53 -3.94 6.95
CA GLU A 59 -35.44 -2.96 6.37
C GLU A 59 -36.76 -3.69 6.07
N GLU A 60 -37.74 -3.51 6.97
CA GLU A 60 -39.12 -3.94 6.74
C GLU A 60 -39.84 -2.87 5.91
N ASN A 61 -39.90 -3.08 4.60
CA ASN A 61 -40.76 -2.28 3.74
C ASN A 61 -42.16 -2.91 3.72
N GLU A 62 -43.16 -2.25 4.31
CA GLU A 62 -44.56 -2.72 4.33
C GLU A 62 -45.14 -2.97 2.92
N ASN A 63 -44.60 -2.30 1.89
CA ASN A 63 -45.07 -2.39 0.50
C ASN A 63 -44.29 -3.39 -0.38
N ASP A 64 -43.17 -3.94 0.08
CA ASP A 64 -42.30 -4.80 -0.72
C ASP A 64 -42.07 -6.10 0.05
N ASN A 65 -42.58 -7.24 -0.45
CA ASN A 65 -42.42 -8.59 0.15
C ASN A 65 -40.97 -9.10 0.23
N LYS A 66 -39.96 -8.23 0.05
CA LYS A 66 -38.54 -8.56 0.07
C LYS A 66 -37.90 -7.96 1.32
N LYS A 67 -37.64 -8.82 2.31
CA LYS A 67 -36.78 -8.47 3.45
C LYS A 67 -35.37 -8.16 2.96
N ARG A 68 -34.91 -6.91 3.14
CA ARG A 68 -33.53 -6.50 2.82
C ARG A 68 -32.76 -6.36 4.13
N ILE A 69 -31.64 -7.07 4.25
CA ILE A 69 -30.74 -6.97 5.40
C ILE A 69 -29.55 -6.09 4.99
N TRP A 70 -29.39 -4.96 5.64
CA TRP A 70 -28.28 -4.04 5.43
C TRP A 70 -27.21 -4.22 6.49
N CYS A 71 -25.96 -4.14 6.10
CA CYS A 71 -24.84 -4.05 7.04
C CYS A 71 -24.46 -2.57 7.19
N ILE A 72 -24.94 -1.93 8.26
CA ILE A 72 -24.78 -0.49 8.49
C ILE A 72 -23.86 -0.29 9.70
N VAL A 73 -22.95 0.66 9.57
CA VAL A 73 -22.06 1.06 10.67
C VAL A 73 -22.65 2.29 11.35
N SER A 74 -23.02 2.16 12.62
CA SER A 74 -23.65 3.24 13.39
C SER A 74 -22.66 3.79 14.41
N TYR A 75 -21.88 4.78 13.98
CA TYR A 75 -20.92 5.46 14.84
C TYR A 75 -21.53 6.70 15.50
N SER A 76 -21.20 6.94 16.78
CA SER A 76 -21.41 8.24 17.42
C SER A 76 -20.55 9.33 16.74
N SER A 77 -20.93 10.60 16.85
CA SER A 77 -20.22 11.72 16.17
C SER A 77 -18.72 11.75 16.48
N LYS A 78 -18.34 11.46 17.74
CA LYS A 78 -16.93 11.37 18.15
C LYS A 78 -16.20 10.21 17.45
N LEU A 79 -16.86 9.06 17.33
CA LEU A 79 -16.29 7.87 16.70
C LEU A 79 -16.19 8.02 15.18
N GLN A 80 -17.10 8.76 14.55
CA GLN A 80 -16.98 9.13 13.14
C GLN A 80 -15.74 9.99 12.87
N ILE A 81 -15.47 10.98 13.73
CA ILE A 81 -14.27 11.82 13.62
C ILE A 81 -13.01 10.97 13.79
N TYR A 82 -12.99 10.11 14.82
CA TYR A 82 -11.88 9.18 15.04
C TYR A 82 -11.63 8.29 13.82
N ASN A 83 -12.67 7.63 13.30
CA ASN A 83 -12.57 6.77 12.13
C ASN A 83 -12.02 7.51 10.90
N ARG A 84 -12.46 8.75 10.65
CA ARG A 84 -11.93 9.59 9.57
C ARG A 84 -10.44 9.89 9.75
N VAL A 85 -10.04 10.31 10.95
CA VAL A 85 -8.63 10.60 11.27
C VAL A 85 -7.75 9.37 11.07
N VAL A 86 -8.17 8.22 11.59
CA VAL A 86 -7.45 6.95 11.46
C VAL A 86 -7.32 6.53 9.99
N ASN A 87 -8.41 6.59 9.22
CA ASN A 87 -8.37 6.23 7.80
C ASN A 87 -7.48 7.16 6.98
N THR A 88 -7.52 8.48 7.25
CA THR A 88 -6.59 9.44 6.65
C THR A 88 -5.15 9.14 7.03
N PHE A 89 -4.88 8.89 8.31
CA PHE A 89 -3.52 8.58 8.77
C PHE A 89 -2.97 7.32 8.09
N HIS A 90 -3.73 6.23 8.09
CA HIS A 90 -3.29 4.98 7.47
C HIS A 90 -3.17 5.07 5.94
N PHE A 91 -3.81 6.04 5.31
CA PHE A 91 -3.66 6.31 3.88
C PHE A 91 -2.43 7.16 3.58
N PHE A 92 -2.31 8.33 4.22
CA PHE A 92 -1.28 9.32 3.90
C PHE A 92 0.09 8.96 4.49
N ALA A 93 0.16 8.42 5.71
CA ALA A 93 1.45 8.18 6.37
C ALA A 93 2.33 7.19 5.59
N PRO A 94 1.83 6.02 5.12
CA PRO A 94 2.65 5.11 4.32
C PRO A 94 3.06 5.73 2.97
N PHE A 95 2.18 6.52 2.35
CA PHE A 95 2.49 7.21 1.10
C PHE A 95 3.65 8.21 1.28
N LEU A 96 3.56 9.08 2.29
CA LEU A 96 4.60 10.07 2.58
C LEU A 96 5.94 9.39 2.88
N ILE A 97 5.94 8.32 3.67
CA ILE A 97 7.15 7.54 3.95
C ILE A 97 7.76 6.99 2.67
N ASN A 98 6.97 6.36 1.79
CA ASN A 98 7.46 5.80 0.52
C ASN A 98 8.02 6.91 -0.39
N PHE A 99 7.29 8.02 -0.53
CA PHE A 99 7.66 9.14 -1.38
C PHE A 99 8.96 9.80 -0.92
N ILE A 100 9.05 10.14 0.37
CA ILE A 100 10.25 10.71 0.98
C ILE A 100 11.43 9.72 0.89
N SER A 101 11.18 8.42 1.12
CA SER A 101 12.23 7.40 1.01
C SER A 101 12.81 7.30 -0.40
N SER A 102 11.97 7.33 -1.44
CA SER A 102 12.43 7.37 -2.83
C SER A 102 13.27 8.61 -3.12
N ILE A 103 12.88 9.79 -2.63
CA ILE A 103 13.65 11.02 -2.78
C ILE A 103 15.03 10.90 -2.10
N ILE A 104 15.08 10.45 -0.84
CA ILE A 104 16.34 10.27 -0.10
C ILE A 104 17.25 9.29 -0.83
N LEU A 105 16.70 8.19 -1.36
CA LEU A 105 17.46 7.17 -2.08
C LEU A 105 18.09 7.73 -3.36
N ILE A 106 17.36 8.53 -4.13
CA ILE A 106 17.89 9.21 -5.33
C ILE A 106 18.99 10.20 -4.96
N ILE A 107 18.77 11.03 -3.92
CA ILE A 107 19.76 12.00 -3.45
C ILE A 107 21.06 11.30 -3.04
N LYS A 108 20.98 10.25 -2.22
CA LYS A 108 22.16 9.51 -1.75
C LYS A 108 22.88 8.81 -2.91
N LYS A 109 22.15 8.25 -3.87
CA LYS A 109 22.74 7.64 -5.07
C LYS A 109 23.47 8.68 -5.93
N SER A 110 22.88 9.86 -6.11
CA SER A 110 23.50 10.98 -6.82
C SER A 110 24.78 11.44 -6.13
N HIS A 111 24.75 11.66 -4.81
CA HIS A 111 25.96 12.00 -4.04
C HIS A 111 27.06 10.95 -4.15
N ARG A 112 26.72 9.67 -4.08
CA ARG A 112 27.70 8.59 -4.22
C ARG A 112 28.34 8.58 -5.60
N LYS A 113 27.56 8.80 -6.66
CA LYS A 113 28.05 8.93 -8.04
C LYS A 113 28.98 10.14 -8.18
N ALA A 114 28.58 11.31 -7.66
CA ALA A 114 29.41 12.51 -7.68
C ALA A 114 30.78 12.27 -7.02
N ARG A 115 30.82 11.63 -5.85
CA ARG A 115 32.06 11.28 -5.14
C ARG A 115 32.95 10.30 -5.91
N LEU A 116 32.37 9.29 -6.57
CA LEU A 116 33.12 8.28 -7.32
C LEU A 116 33.75 8.83 -8.60
N TYR A 117 33.06 9.75 -9.29
CA TYR A 117 33.52 10.34 -10.55
C TYR A 117 34.21 11.70 -10.37
N GLY A 118 34.50 12.11 -9.12
CA GLY A 118 35.14 13.40 -8.82
C GLY A 118 34.34 14.64 -9.24
N ASN A 119 33.06 14.47 -9.57
CA ASN A 119 32.24 15.52 -10.13
C ASN A 119 31.58 16.34 -9.01
N ARG A 120 31.44 17.66 -9.18
CA ARG A 120 30.74 18.48 -8.18
C ARG A 120 29.28 18.01 -8.07
N TYR A 121 28.84 17.83 -6.83
CA TYR A 121 27.43 17.64 -6.55
C TYR A 121 26.70 18.93 -6.91
N ASP A 122 25.88 18.88 -7.95
CA ASP A 122 25.09 20.00 -8.42
C ASP A 122 23.61 19.61 -8.62
N ARG A 123 22.74 20.62 -8.54
CA ARG A 123 21.31 20.55 -8.74
C ARG A 123 20.95 20.02 -10.14
N GLN A 124 21.74 20.31 -11.18
CA GLN A 124 21.53 19.72 -12.51
C GLN A 124 21.81 18.21 -12.52
N THR A 125 22.86 17.76 -11.84
CA THR A 125 23.18 16.33 -11.71
C THR A 125 22.08 15.57 -10.96
N LEU A 126 21.53 16.18 -9.90
CA LEU A 126 20.35 15.66 -9.20
C LEU A 126 19.12 15.56 -10.11
N TRP A 127 18.80 16.62 -10.85
CA TRP A 127 17.68 16.63 -11.80
C TRP A 127 17.81 15.55 -12.87
N LYS A 128 19.03 15.34 -13.38
CA LYS A 128 19.32 14.27 -14.34
C LYS A 128 19.10 12.89 -13.72
N GLN A 129 19.57 12.66 -12.49
CA GLN A 129 19.34 11.40 -11.77
C GLN A 129 17.86 11.17 -11.42
N LEU A 130 17.13 12.23 -11.07
CA LEU A 130 15.69 12.20 -10.81
C LEU A 130 14.91 11.78 -12.06
N ARG A 131 15.27 12.34 -13.23
CA ARG A 131 14.66 12.00 -14.52
C ARG A 131 15.00 10.57 -14.94
N GLU A 132 16.25 10.15 -14.76
CA GLU A 132 16.71 8.79 -15.06
C GLU A 132 16.02 7.74 -14.18
N HIS A 133 15.72 8.08 -12.93
CA HIS A 133 15.09 7.18 -11.95
C HIS A 133 13.65 7.54 -11.63
N GLN A 134 12.95 8.26 -12.52
CA GLN A 134 11.59 8.72 -12.31
C GLN A 134 10.61 7.59 -11.98
N HIS A 135 10.87 6.38 -12.49
CA HIS A 135 10.10 5.17 -12.20
C HIS A 135 10.00 4.85 -10.68
N LEU A 136 11.01 5.22 -9.88
CA LEU A 136 11.00 5.04 -8.41
C LEU A 136 10.00 5.97 -7.70
N LEU A 137 9.61 7.08 -8.35
CA LEU A 137 8.61 8.03 -7.86
C LEU A 137 7.23 7.76 -8.48
N ILE A 138 7.19 7.31 -9.74
CA ILE A 138 5.94 6.95 -10.43
C ILE A 138 5.21 5.85 -9.66
N ALA A 139 5.89 4.81 -9.18
CA ALA A 139 5.23 3.71 -8.48
C ALA A 139 4.47 4.15 -7.20
N PRO A 140 5.08 4.88 -6.24
CA PRO A 140 4.35 5.43 -5.09
C PRO A 140 3.18 6.35 -5.48
N VAL A 141 3.34 7.18 -6.51
CA VAL A 141 2.30 8.13 -6.97
C VAL A 141 1.13 7.40 -7.63
N VAL A 142 1.39 6.42 -8.50
CA VAL A 142 0.34 5.60 -9.13
C VAL A 142 -0.45 4.83 -8.07
N LEU A 143 0.24 4.24 -7.08
CA LEU A 143 -0.44 3.55 -5.99
C LEU A 143 -1.30 4.48 -5.13
N PHE A 144 -0.85 5.72 -4.91
CA PHE A 144 -1.65 6.75 -4.23
C PHE A 144 -2.91 7.10 -5.04
N LEU A 145 -2.75 7.40 -6.33
CA LEU A 145 -3.86 7.73 -7.23
C LEU A 145 -4.89 6.60 -7.32
N LEU A 146 -4.45 5.35 -7.37
CA LEU A 146 -5.35 4.19 -7.40
C LEU A 146 -6.06 3.95 -6.06
N ALA A 147 -5.47 4.37 -4.95
CA ALA A 147 -6.06 4.20 -3.63
C ALA A 147 -6.97 5.38 -3.22
N LEU A 148 -6.83 6.55 -3.85
CA LEU A 148 -7.65 7.74 -3.60
C LEU A 148 -9.16 7.52 -3.72
N PRO A 149 -9.69 6.79 -4.73
CA PRO A 149 -11.12 6.52 -4.83
C PRO A 149 -11.69 5.86 -3.56
N ARG A 150 -10.92 4.96 -2.95
CA ARG A 150 -11.30 4.29 -1.70
C ARG A 150 -11.38 5.25 -0.53
N LEU A 151 -10.42 6.18 -0.43
CA LEU A 151 -10.42 7.21 0.59
C LEU A 151 -11.64 8.12 0.41
N ILE A 152 -11.88 8.61 -0.81
CA ILE A 152 -13.03 9.46 -1.13
C ILE A 152 -14.35 8.76 -0.75
N LEU A 153 -14.52 7.48 -1.10
CA LEU A 153 -15.69 6.70 -0.71
C LEU A 153 -15.86 6.57 0.81
N SER A 154 -14.78 6.46 1.58
CA SER A 154 -14.84 6.45 3.04
C SER A 154 -15.35 7.76 3.64
N TYR A 155 -15.24 8.88 2.91
CA TYR A 155 -15.71 10.20 3.33
C TYR A 155 -17.11 10.53 2.83
N LEU A 156 -17.52 9.94 1.70
CA LEU A 156 -18.85 10.05 1.12
C LEU A 156 -19.90 9.23 1.87
N SER A 157 -19.70 8.94 3.16
CA SER A 157 -20.62 8.20 4.04
C SER A 157 -21.93 8.95 4.35
N LYS A 158 -22.43 9.80 3.44
CA LYS A 158 -23.86 10.09 3.35
C LYS A 158 -24.43 8.97 2.48
N CYS A 159 -25.42 8.25 3.00
CA CYS A 159 -26.11 7.22 2.24
C CYS A 159 -26.43 7.72 0.83
N MET A 160 -26.34 6.80 -0.13
CA MET A 160 -26.68 7.02 -1.52
C MET A 160 -28.16 7.44 -1.59
N ASN A 161 -28.40 8.76 -1.59
CA ASN A 161 -29.75 9.32 -1.53
C ASN A 161 -30.55 9.06 -2.83
N SER A 162 -29.88 8.60 -3.89
CA SER A 162 -30.48 8.38 -5.21
C SER A 162 -29.89 7.14 -5.90
N THR A 163 -30.75 6.29 -6.45
CA THR A 163 -30.38 5.13 -7.29
C THR A 163 -29.62 5.51 -8.56
N ARG A 164 -29.63 6.79 -8.96
CA ARG A 164 -28.90 7.28 -10.13
C ARG A 164 -27.38 7.32 -9.94
N ASP A 165 -26.91 7.45 -8.70
CA ASP A 165 -25.48 7.56 -8.38
C ASP A 165 -24.81 6.22 -8.06
N SER A 166 -25.59 5.12 -8.04
CA SER A 166 -25.12 3.78 -7.65
C SER A 166 -23.94 3.27 -8.47
N TRP A 167 -23.92 3.58 -9.76
CA TRP A 167 -22.82 3.21 -10.65
C TRP A 167 -21.49 3.85 -10.25
N LEU A 168 -21.50 5.09 -9.77
CA LEU A 168 -20.29 5.79 -9.35
C LEU A 168 -19.68 5.15 -8.09
N PHE A 169 -20.51 4.83 -7.10
CA PHE A 169 -20.09 4.12 -5.89
C PHE A 169 -19.56 2.72 -6.21
N LEU A 170 -20.25 2.00 -7.11
CA LEU A 170 -19.85 0.66 -7.55
C LEU A 170 -18.51 0.69 -8.30
N CYS A 171 -18.33 1.64 -9.24
CA CYS A 171 -17.08 1.83 -9.95
C CYS A 171 -15.93 2.19 -8.98
N GLY A 172 -16.14 3.11 -8.05
CA GLY A 172 -15.13 3.46 -7.05
C GLY A 172 -14.75 2.28 -6.14
N TYR A 173 -15.73 1.44 -5.79
CA TYR A 173 -15.50 0.21 -5.04
C TYR A 173 -14.62 -0.76 -5.82
N PHE A 174 -14.94 -1.04 -7.10
CA PHE A 174 -14.09 -1.90 -7.94
C PHE A 174 -12.69 -1.33 -8.16
N MET A 175 -12.58 -0.02 -8.40
CA MET A 175 -11.29 0.68 -8.54
C MET A 175 -10.41 0.50 -7.29
N SER A 176 -11.02 0.41 -6.11
CA SER A 176 -10.28 0.21 -4.86
C SER A 176 -9.61 -1.16 -4.71
N PHE A 177 -9.99 -2.17 -5.51
CA PHE A 177 -9.32 -3.47 -5.59
C PHE A 177 -8.21 -3.55 -6.63
N ILE A 178 -8.13 -2.57 -7.54
CA ILE A 178 -7.08 -2.53 -8.56
C ILE A 178 -5.67 -2.46 -7.95
N PRO A 179 -5.36 -1.57 -6.97
CA PRO A 179 -4.01 -1.47 -6.42
C PRO A 179 -3.41 -2.81 -5.95
N PRO A 180 -4.09 -3.63 -5.12
CA PRO A 180 -3.54 -4.93 -4.73
C PRO A 180 -3.42 -5.91 -5.91
N MET A 181 -4.36 -5.91 -6.87
CA MET A 181 -4.30 -6.80 -8.03
C MET A 181 -3.11 -6.53 -8.95
N ILE A 182 -2.73 -5.26 -9.14
CA ILE A 182 -1.62 -4.89 -10.03
C ILE A 182 -0.26 -4.82 -9.32
N THR A 183 -0.21 -4.96 -7.99
CA THR A 183 1.05 -4.90 -7.22
C THR A 183 2.05 -5.95 -7.71
N PHE A 184 1.59 -7.18 -8.01
CA PHE A 184 2.44 -8.21 -8.62
C PHE A 184 2.99 -7.77 -9.98
N LEU A 185 2.14 -7.19 -10.83
CA LEU A 185 2.54 -6.75 -12.18
C LEU A 185 3.57 -5.60 -12.12
N ILE A 186 3.39 -4.66 -11.20
CA ILE A 186 4.28 -3.49 -11.06
C ILE A 186 5.64 -3.88 -10.47
N PHE A 187 5.67 -4.78 -9.47
CA PHE A 187 6.90 -5.06 -8.72
C PHE A 187 7.61 -6.36 -9.13
N VAL A 188 6.88 -7.39 -9.58
CA VAL A 188 7.47 -8.70 -9.89
C VAL A 188 7.89 -8.82 -11.36
N LEU A 189 6.99 -8.52 -12.30
CA LEU A 189 7.25 -8.69 -13.73
C LEU A 189 8.47 -7.91 -14.28
N PRO A 190 8.63 -6.60 -14.00
CA PRO A 190 9.75 -5.82 -14.54
C PRO A 190 11.08 -6.10 -13.83
N SER A 191 11.06 -6.69 -12.63
CA SER A 191 12.28 -6.97 -11.87
C SER A 191 12.97 -8.24 -12.37
N LYS A 192 14.20 -8.11 -12.90
CA LYS A 192 15.03 -9.27 -13.32
C LYS A 192 15.20 -10.30 -12.20
N PHE A 193 15.35 -9.83 -10.96
CA PHE A 193 15.51 -10.69 -9.79
C PHE A 193 14.21 -11.43 -9.45
N TYR A 194 13.11 -10.71 -9.26
CA TYR A 194 11.84 -11.32 -8.86
C TYR A 194 11.25 -12.21 -9.96
N ARG A 195 11.41 -11.83 -11.23
CA ARG A 195 10.99 -12.67 -12.37
C ARG A 195 11.74 -13.99 -12.42
N LYS A 196 13.05 -14.00 -12.11
CA LYS A 196 13.86 -15.22 -12.06
C LYS A 196 13.41 -16.16 -10.93
N GLU A 197 13.16 -15.62 -9.74
CA GLU A 197 12.64 -16.41 -8.62
C GLU A 197 11.23 -16.95 -8.90
N TYR A 198 10.37 -16.15 -9.53
CA TYR A 198 9.03 -16.59 -9.95
C TYR A 198 9.09 -17.77 -10.93
N GLN A 199 9.94 -17.67 -11.96
CA GLN A 199 10.14 -18.77 -12.92
C GLN A 199 10.67 -20.04 -12.26
N LYS A 200 11.58 -19.91 -11.28
CA LYS A 200 12.11 -21.03 -10.51
C LYS A 200 11.00 -21.72 -9.70
N SER A 201 10.13 -20.95 -9.07
CA SER A 201 8.96 -21.47 -8.33
C SER A 201 7.98 -22.20 -9.25
N ILE A 202 7.69 -21.65 -10.44
CA ILE A 202 6.83 -22.33 -11.43
C ILE A 202 7.44 -23.68 -11.83
N ARG A 203 8.72 -23.70 -12.20
CA ARG A 203 9.38 -24.96 -12.61
C ARG A 203 9.37 -26.00 -11.50
N LYS A 204 9.58 -25.58 -10.24
CA LYS A 204 9.49 -26.48 -9.09
C LYS A 204 8.08 -27.06 -8.94
N TYR A 205 7.05 -26.25 -9.14
CA TYR A 205 5.66 -26.69 -9.05
C TYR A 205 5.28 -27.62 -10.21
N GLN A 206 5.69 -27.29 -11.44
CA GLN A 206 5.53 -28.16 -12.62
C GLN A 206 6.19 -29.52 -12.40
N ASN A 207 7.44 -29.55 -11.92
CA ASN A 207 8.15 -30.79 -11.62
C ASN A 207 7.47 -31.59 -10.50
N PHE A 208 6.88 -30.91 -9.50
CA PHE A 208 6.14 -31.57 -8.44
C PHE A 208 4.84 -32.21 -8.95
N ILE A 209 4.08 -31.50 -9.79
CA ILE A 209 2.88 -32.04 -10.43
C ILE A 209 3.25 -33.23 -11.33
N GLN A 210 4.27 -33.09 -12.18
CA GLN A 210 4.72 -34.17 -13.05
C GLN A 210 5.12 -35.42 -12.27
N ARG A 211 5.77 -35.28 -11.10
CA ARG A 211 6.14 -36.41 -10.23
C ARG A 211 4.98 -37.00 -9.41
N ARG A 212 3.84 -36.33 -9.34
CA ARG A 212 2.66 -36.79 -8.57
C ARG A 212 1.62 -37.47 -9.47
N PHE A 213 1.66 -37.17 -10.76
CA PHE A 213 0.77 -37.73 -11.79
C PHE A 213 1.49 -38.71 -12.74
N HIS A 214 2.74 -39.08 -12.45
CA HIS A 214 3.46 -40.22 -13.03
C HIS A 214 3.87 -41.16 -11.90
#